data_AF-A0A931CVT1-F1
#
_entry.id   AF-A0A931CVT1-F1
#
_cell.length_a   1.000
_cell.length_b   1.000
_cell.length_c   1.000
_cell.angle_alpha   90.00
_cell.angle_beta   90.00
_cell.angle_gamma   90.00
#
_symmetry.space_group_name_H-M   'P 1'
#
loop_
_entity.id
_entity.type
_entity.pdbx_description
1 polymer ?
#
loop_
_entity_poly.entity_id
_entity_poly.type
_entity_poly.pdbx_seq_one_letter_code
_entity_poly.pdbx_strand_id
1 'polypeptide(L)'
;MCGIVVYYGNAQNRLTRILTGMWAIIYRAPDSTGIGLVGSDLEPLKIRRALGSVENLIDRLMLDPVFEEADLQAGAFMADDMDSQAGYIARFQKRLLAHEGFSFHEAASFPTWSQMTNLQNPVQVMPGTCGDPRIRKIFAVDSPKALKAAMDYLIQTYDLPVAVVEKLIRNELAVQVDAAEKSGALAVDRSDLFDEFKRIFNRYAYDETPVRPRRVVSKQGQKNPFARKYVWHFLRKVRITLPADYTTDGIAHLFRYLDAWVLNGLTPEAAENIQLIFETFWKAQTDRPVRHWQILYRIERTCNVYGLAVTAVLAHYQTKIYMHRAQAAPAGPYMPVGHVPGPTHPLLLLSMVQPVIGQGRWALQSAISVRNA
;
A
#
# COMPACT_ATOMS: atom_id res chain seq x y z
N MET A 1 -9.90 -5.29 -29.24
CA MET A 1 -10.60 -5.77 -28.02
C MET A 1 -9.88 -5.20 -26.82
N CYS A 2 -10.62 -4.68 -25.83
CA CYS A 2 -10.05 -4.22 -24.57
C CYS A 2 -9.87 -5.41 -23.61
N GLY A 3 -9.03 -5.23 -22.59
CA GLY A 3 -8.93 -6.13 -21.44
C GLY A 3 -9.48 -5.46 -20.20
N ILE A 4 -10.30 -6.15 -19.41
CA ILE A 4 -10.81 -5.65 -18.12
C ILE A 4 -10.48 -6.71 -17.08
N VAL A 5 -9.98 -6.27 -15.93
CA VAL A 5 -9.67 -7.10 -14.77
C VAL A 5 -10.39 -6.48 -13.57
N VAL A 6 -11.21 -7.27 -12.89
CA VAL A 6 -11.84 -6.86 -11.63
C VAL A 6 -11.37 -7.82 -10.56
N TYR A 7 -10.94 -7.27 -9.43
CA TYR A 7 -10.56 -8.05 -8.27
C TYR A 7 -11.49 -7.72 -7.12
N TYR A 8 -12.20 -8.75 -6.65
CA TYR A 8 -13.02 -8.70 -5.45
C TYR A 8 -12.54 -9.78 -4.48
N GLY A 9 -11.80 -9.37 -3.44
CA GLY A 9 -11.21 -10.30 -2.49
C GLY A 9 -10.34 -9.62 -1.45
N ASN A 10 -9.84 -10.40 -0.51
CA ASN A 10 -9.17 -9.95 0.71
C ASN A 10 -7.64 -10.06 0.66
N ALA A 11 -7.04 -10.15 -0.53
CA ALA A 11 -5.59 -10.17 -0.65
C ALA A 11 -4.99 -8.96 0.07
N GLN A 12 -3.87 -9.20 0.77
CA GLN A 12 -3.14 -8.18 1.50
C GLN A 12 -2.77 -6.99 0.61
N ASN A 13 -2.37 -7.26 -0.64
CA ASN A 13 -2.17 -6.24 -1.66
C ASN A 13 -3.11 -6.46 -2.85
N ARG A 14 -4.27 -5.79 -2.82
CA ARG A 14 -5.29 -5.89 -3.89
C ARG A 14 -4.79 -5.35 -5.23
N LEU A 15 -3.96 -4.30 -5.20
CA LEU A 15 -3.36 -3.71 -6.40
C LEU A 15 -2.46 -4.72 -7.13
N THR A 16 -1.69 -5.53 -6.41
CA THR A 16 -0.92 -6.64 -7.00
C THR A 16 -1.81 -7.54 -7.86
N ARG A 17 -2.99 -7.93 -7.36
CA ARG A 17 -3.87 -8.86 -8.07
C ARG A 17 -4.37 -8.28 -9.39
N ILE A 18 -4.69 -6.99 -9.38
CA ILE A 18 -5.04 -6.25 -10.60
C ILE A 18 -3.84 -6.13 -11.54
N LEU A 19 -2.68 -5.70 -11.06
CA LEU A 19 -1.47 -5.55 -11.88
C LEU A 19 -1.05 -6.89 -12.50
N THR A 20 -1.13 -7.98 -11.74
CA THR A 20 -0.86 -9.34 -12.23
C THR A 20 -1.86 -9.77 -13.30
N GLY A 21 -3.16 -9.55 -13.06
CA GLY A 21 -4.19 -9.85 -14.05
C GLY A 21 -4.02 -9.01 -15.33
N MET A 22 -3.70 -7.73 -15.20
CA MET A 22 -3.44 -6.82 -16.32
C MET A 22 -2.19 -7.24 -17.10
N TRP A 23 -1.15 -7.69 -16.40
CA TRP A 23 0.05 -8.25 -17.01
C TRP A 23 -0.24 -9.48 -17.86
N ALA A 24 -1.07 -10.40 -17.35
CA ALA A 24 -1.47 -11.61 -18.08
C ALA A 24 -2.23 -11.31 -19.39
N ILE A 25 -2.89 -10.15 -19.48
CA ILE A 25 -3.62 -9.69 -20.67
C ILE A 25 -2.97 -8.50 -21.36
N ILE A 26 -1.66 -8.26 -21.14
CA ILE A 26 -0.94 -7.08 -21.66
C ILE A 26 -1.10 -6.90 -23.18
N TYR A 27 -1.18 -8.01 -23.92
CA TYR A 27 -1.40 -8.03 -25.37
C TYR A 27 -2.76 -7.44 -25.81
N ARG A 28 -3.71 -7.24 -24.88
CA ARG A 28 -5.02 -6.60 -25.13
C ARG A 28 -5.05 -5.11 -24.80
N ALA A 29 -4.00 -4.56 -24.20
CA ALA A 29 -3.96 -3.20 -23.69
C ALA A 29 -2.63 -2.47 -23.97
N PRO A 30 -2.13 -2.42 -25.21
CA PRO A 30 -0.86 -1.75 -25.51
C PRO A 30 -0.96 -0.21 -25.49
N ASP A 31 -2.15 0.34 -25.75
CA ASP A 31 -2.31 1.77 -26.05
C ASP A 31 -2.48 2.66 -24.79
N SER A 32 -3.20 2.16 -23.79
CA SER A 32 -3.44 2.84 -22.51
C SER A 32 -3.94 1.86 -21.46
N THR A 33 -3.67 2.18 -20.21
CA THR A 33 -4.06 1.39 -19.05
C THR A 33 -4.47 2.29 -17.89
N GLY A 34 -5.36 1.82 -17.04
CA GLY A 34 -5.75 2.55 -15.83
C GLY A 34 -6.37 1.64 -14.79
N ILE A 35 -6.36 2.13 -13.55
CA ILE A 35 -7.00 1.50 -12.40
C ILE A 35 -7.89 2.50 -11.68
N GLY A 36 -8.98 1.99 -11.10
CA GLY A 36 -9.91 2.75 -10.29
C GLY A 36 -10.30 1.98 -9.03
N LEU A 37 -10.38 2.70 -7.91
CA LEU A 37 -10.94 2.21 -6.66
C LEU A 37 -11.56 3.35 -5.86
N VAL A 38 -12.39 2.98 -4.88
CA VAL A 38 -12.97 3.94 -3.95
C VAL A 38 -11.88 4.56 -3.09
N GLY A 39 -11.93 5.87 -2.91
CA GLY A 39 -10.84 6.66 -2.35
C GLY A 39 -11.08 7.24 -0.96
N SER A 40 -10.77 8.53 -0.81
CA SER A 40 -10.75 9.31 0.44
C SER A 40 -11.58 10.60 0.29
N ASP A 41 -11.79 11.37 1.38
CA ASP A 41 -12.52 12.67 1.36
C ASP A 41 -12.07 13.60 0.24
N LEU A 42 -10.76 13.66 0.01
CA LEU A 42 -10.14 14.55 -0.99
C LEU A 42 -10.21 14.02 -2.43
N GLU A 43 -10.30 12.70 -2.60
CA GLU A 43 -10.35 12.04 -3.90
C GLU A 43 -11.29 10.82 -3.78
N PRO A 44 -12.62 11.01 -3.90
CA PRO A 44 -13.60 9.95 -3.62
C PRO A 44 -13.50 8.74 -4.54
N LEU A 45 -13.03 8.95 -5.77
CA LEU A 45 -12.69 7.91 -6.72
C LEU A 45 -11.23 8.09 -7.12
N LYS A 46 -10.37 7.20 -6.61
CA LYS A 46 -8.94 7.23 -6.92
C LYS A 46 -8.69 6.56 -8.25
N ILE A 47 -8.22 7.34 -9.22
CA ILE A 47 -7.94 6.85 -10.57
C ILE A 47 -6.50 7.17 -10.93
N ARG A 48 -5.78 6.16 -11.41
CA ARG A 48 -4.45 6.34 -12.00
C ARG A 48 -4.46 5.76 -13.40
N ARG A 49 -3.94 6.51 -14.37
CA ARG A 49 -3.97 6.18 -15.79
C ARG A 49 -2.61 6.44 -16.39
N ALA A 50 -2.25 5.67 -17.40
CA ALA A 50 -1.04 5.87 -18.16
C ALA A 50 -1.29 5.61 -19.65
N LEU A 51 -0.60 6.38 -20.49
CA LEU A 51 -0.45 6.04 -21.90
C LEU A 51 0.53 4.87 -22.01
N GLY A 52 0.18 3.88 -22.83
CA GLY A 52 0.94 2.64 -22.95
C GLY A 52 0.40 1.49 -22.10
N SER A 53 1.22 0.45 -21.98
CA SER A 53 0.87 -0.80 -21.34
C SER A 53 0.86 -0.70 -19.81
N VAL A 54 0.54 -1.81 -19.14
CA VAL A 54 0.60 -1.90 -17.66
C VAL A 54 1.99 -1.56 -17.11
N GLU A 55 3.07 -1.70 -17.90
CA GLU A 55 4.39 -1.21 -17.50
C GLU A 55 4.37 0.28 -17.19
N ASN A 56 3.75 1.09 -18.06
CA ASN A 56 3.65 2.53 -17.87
C ASN A 56 2.76 2.88 -16.68
N LEU A 57 1.71 2.09 -16.44
CA LEU A 57 0.87 2.26 -15.25
C LEU A 57 1.65 1.99 -13.96
N ILE A 58 2.49 0.95 -13.93
CA ILE A 58 3.37 0.68 -12.77
C ILE A 58 4.28 1.88 -12.53
N ASP A 59 4.91 2.45 -13.58
CA ASP A 59 5.73 3.67 -13.43
C ASP A 59 4.90 4.84 -12.87
N ARG A 60 3.66 5.03 -13.35
CA ARG A 60 2.77 6.08 -12.84
C ARG A 60 2.44 5.88 -11.35
N LEU A 61 2.15 4.66 -10.92
CA LEU A 61 1.86 4.33 -9.52
C LEU A 61 3.05 4.53 -8.58
N MET A 62 4.28 4.46 -9.10
CA MET A 62 5.47 4.78 -8.30
C MET A 62 5.62 6.29 -8.06
N LEU A 63 5.19 7.11 -9.02
CA LEU A 63 5.27 8.58 -8.92
C LEU A 63 4.06 9.18 -8.20
N ASP A 64 2.89 8.60 -8.41
CA ASP A 64 1.60 9.06 -7.92
C ASP A 64 0.81 7.83 -7.47
N PRO A 65 1.08 7.34 -6.25
CA PRO A 65 0.39 6.19 -5.70
C PRO A 65 -1.09 6.49 -5.54
N VAL A 66 -1.90 5.44 -5.56
CA VAL A 66 -3.33 5.57 -5.29
C VAL A 66 -3.52 6.06 -3.85
N PHE A 67 -2.89 5.40 -2.89
CA PHE A 67 -2.96 5.77 -1.49
C PHE A 67 -1.77 6.67 -1.15
N GLU A 68 -2.07 7.88 -0.69
CA GLU A 68 -1.06 8.76 -0.14
C GLU A 68 -1.01 8.60 1.38
N GLU A 69 0.18 8.46 1.91
CA GLU A 69 0.47 8.54 3.34
C GLU A 69 0.92 9.95 3.74
N ALA A 70 0.68 10.94 2.87
CA ALA A 70 1.10 12.33 3.06
C ALA A 70 0.47 12.95 4.33
N ASP A 71 -0.78 12.60 4.64
CA ASP A 71 -1.44 13.01 5.89
C ASP A 71 -0.72 12.47 7.14
N LEU A 72 -0.21 11.23 7.07
CA LEU A 72 0.60 10.63 8.14
C LEU A 72 1.99 11.28 8.25
N GLN A 73 2.44 11.96 7.19
CA GLN A 73 3.75 12.60 7.06
C GLN A 73 3.70 14.11 7.36
N ALA A 74 2.51 14.71 7.53
CA ALA A 74 2.34 16.14 7.80
C ALA A 74 3.11 16.64 9.05
N GLY A 75 3.22 15.80 10.08
CA GLY A 75 4.08 16.08 11.24
C GLY A 75 5.55 15.67 11.06
N ALA A 76 5.82 14.76 10.12
CA ALA A 76 7.14 14.18 9.83
C ALA A 76 8.00 15.07 8.90
N PHE A 77 7.43 16.08 8.24
CA PHE A 77 8.17 17.07 7.43
C PHE A 77 9.27 17.82 8.22
N MET A 78 9.22 17.80 9.55
CA MET A 78 10.21 18.44 10.43
C MET A 78 11.38 17.51 10.82
N ALA A 79 11.36 16.24 10.38
CA ALA A 79 12.35 15.24 10.74
C ALA A 79 13.19 14.85 9.51
N ASP A 80 14.51 15.07 9.62
CA ASP A 80 15.48 14.92 8.52
C ASP A 80 15.82 13.46 8.18
N ASP A 81 15.49 12.49 9.04
CA ASP A 81 15.72 11.06 8.80
C ASP A 81 14.53 10.15 9.21
N MET A 82 14.50 8.92 8.70
CA MET A 82 13.36 8.02 8.89
C MET A 82 13.19 7.50 10.32
N ASP A 83 14.28 7.31 11.06
CA ASP A 83 14.20 6.84 12.45
C ASP A 83 13.65 7.95 13.36
N SER A 84 13.99 9.20 13.07
CA SER A 84 13.39 10.36 13.72
C SER A 84 11.93 10.57 13.30
N GLN A 85 11.53 10.24 12.06
CA GLN A 85 10.13 10.23 11.63
C GLN A 85 9.30 9.13 12.30
N ALA A 86 9.80 7.88 12.33
CA ALA A 86 9.12 6.79 13.02
C ALA A 86 9.02 7.05 14.53
N GLY A 87 10.10 7.57 15.12
CA GLY A 87 10.11 8.03 16.51
C GLY A 87 9.13 9.18 16.76
N TYR A 88 8.96 10.08 15.80
CA TYR A 88 7.94 11.13 15.86
C TYR A 88 6.54 10.52 15.89
N ILE A 89 6.18 9.69 14.92
CA ILE A 89 4.85 9.05 14.84
C ILE A 89 4.56 8.24 16.11
N ALA A 90 5.50 7.44 16.59
CA ALA A 90 5.35 6.67 17.82
C ALA A 90 5.06 7.55 19.05
N ARG A 91 5.67 8.75 19.14
CA ARG A 91 5.36 9.72 20.21
C ARG A 91 3.92 10.25 20.10
N PHE A 92 3.44 10.52 18.89
CA PHE A 92 2.06 10.97 18.68
C PHE A 92 1.05 9.85 18.96
N GLN A 93 1.32 8.63 18.51
CA GLN A 93 0.55 7.44 18.87
C GLN A 93 0.41 7.31 20.39
N LYS A 94 1.53 7.37 21.13
CA LYS A 94 1.54 7.32 22.60
C LYS A 94 0.71 8.44 23.24
N ARG A 95 0.84 9.68 22.74
CA ARG A 95 0.08 10.83 23.25
C ARG A 95 -1.41 10.71 22.97
N LEU A 96 -1.78 10.20 21.80
CA LEU A 96 -3.17 9.99 21.40
C LEU A 96 -3.83 8.90 22.25
N LEU A 97 -3.16 7.76 22.43
CA LEU A 97 -3.66 6.69 23.31
C LEU A 97 -3.86 7.18 24.74
N ALA A 98 -2.86 7.88 25.30
CA ALA A 98 -3.01 8.51 26.62
C ALA A 98 -4.10 9.60 26.64
N HIS A 99 -4.42 10.19 25.49
CA HIS A 99 -5.50 11.15 25.38
C HIS A 99 -6.87 10.50 25.49
N GLU A 100 -7.03 9.36 24.83
CA GLU A 100 -8.23 8.53 24.78
C GLU A 100 -8.41 7.64 26.01
N GLY A 101 -7.43 7.60 26.92
CA GLY A 101 -7.50 6.81 28.16
C GLY A 101 -6.95 5.38 28.02
N PHE A 102 -6.18 5.09 26.98
CA PHE A 102 -5.49 3.82 26.78
C PHE A 102 -4.05 3.84 27.32
N SER A 103 -3.58 2.66 27.72
CA SER A 103 -2.17 2.43 28.05
C SER A 103 -1.38 2.17 26.78
N PHE A 104 -0.26 2.87 26.58
CA PHE A 104 0.64 2.58 25.47
C PHE A 104 1.53 1.38 25.81
N HIS A 105 1.47 0.35 24.98
CA HIS A 105 2.37 -0.79 25.04
C HIS A 105 3.21 -0.83 23.76
N GLU A 106 4.53 -0.89 23.92
CA GLU A 106 5.42 -1.04 22.79
C GLU A 106 5.23 -2.45 22.19
N ALA A 107 4.70 -2.50 20.97
CA ALA A 107 4.38 -3.75 20.31
C ALA A 107 5.64 -4.37 19.68
N ALA A 108 5.87 -5.67 19.92
CA ALA A 108 6.94 -6.42 19.26
C ALA A 108 6.68 -6.59 17.74
N SER A 109 5.41 -6.57 17.33
CA SER A 109 4.96 -6.64 15.94
C SER A 109 3.62 -5.95 15.78
N PHE A 110 3.38 -5.39 14.59
CA PHE A 110 2.11 -4.74 14.24
C PHE A 110 1.22 -5.71 13.45
N PRO A 111 -0.11 -5.66 13.63
CA PRO A 111 -1.01 -6.57 12.95
C PRO A 111 -1.02 -6.30 11.44
N THR A 112 -0.90 -7.35 10.64
CA THR A 112 -1.08 -7.24 9.19
C THR A 112 -2.52 -7.48 8.78
N TRP A 113 -2.91 -6.97 7.61
CA TRP A 113 -4.26 -7.23 7.07
C TRP A 113 -4.56 -8.73 6.88
N SER A 114 -3.55 -9.51 6.46
CA SER A 114 -3.66 -10.96 6.30
C SER A 114 -3.88 -11.69 7.63
N GLN A 115 -3.27 -11.23 8.72
CA GLN A 115 -3.51 -11.77 10.06
C GLN A 115 -4.90 -11.44 10.60
N MET A 116 -5.36 -10.20 10.39
CA MET A 116 -6.67 -9.74 10.86
C MET A 116 -7.84 -10.41 10.12
N THR A 117 -7.62 -10.84 8.87
CA THR A 117 -8.64 -11.49 8.03
C THR A 117 -8.50 -13.02 7.97
N ASN A 118 -7.55 -13.60 8.73
CA ASN A 118 -7.37 -15.05 8.79
C ASN A 118 -8.52 -15.70 9.60
N LEU A 119 -9.26 -16.62 8.96
CA LEU A 119 -10.37 -17.32 9.61
C LEU A 119 -9.92 -18.42 10.58
N GLN A 120 -8.72 -18.99 10.40
CA GLN A 120 -8.22 -20.09 11.21
C GLN A 120 -7.57 -19.60 12.50
N ASN A 121 -6.73 -18.57 12.39
CA ASN A 121 -6.00 -17.97 13.51
C ASN A 121 -6.16 -16.44 13.46
N PRO A 122 -7.33 -15.91 13.86
CA PRO A 122 -7.62 -14.49 13.74
C PRO A 122 -6.83 -13.66 14.74
N VAL A 123 -6.13 -12.64 14.25
CA VAL A 123 -5.59 -11.59 15.11
C VAL A 123 -6.66 -10.52 15.27
N GLN A 124 -7.31 -10.53 16.44
CA GLN A 124 -8.30 -9.53 16.81
C GLN A 124 -7.60 -8.26 17.29
N VAL A 125 -8.01 -7.12 16.71
CA VAL A 125 -7.51 -5.80 17.07
C VAL A 125 -8.50 -5.16 18.04
N MET A 126 -8.00 -4.64 19.15
CA MET A 126 -8.78 -3.97 20.19
C MET A 126 -8.58 -2.45 20.12
N PRO A 127 -9.56 -1.64 20.53
CA PRO A 127 -9.37 -0.20 20.68
C PRO A 127 -8.11 0.10 21.51
N GLY A 128 -7.30 1.05 21.03
CA GLY A 128 -5.98 1.36 21.57
C GLY A 128 -4.80 0.67 20.86
N THR A 129 -5.04 -0.08 19.79
CA THR A 129 -3.98 -0.74 19.01
C THR A 129 -3.35 0.22 18.00
N CYS A 130 -2.02 0.31 17.99
CA CYS A 130 -1.27 1.05 16.97
C CYS A 130 -0.95 0.19 15.76
N GLY A 131 -0.94 0.80 14.57
CA GLY A 131 -0.26 0.27 13.39
C GLY A 131 1.22 0.67 13.39
N ASP A 132 1.95 0.18 12.39
CA ASP A 132 3.39 0.37 12.27
C ASP A 132 3.75 1.86 12.12
N PRO A 133 4.54 2.44 13.05
CA PRO A 133 5.01 3.82 12.95
C PRO A 133 6.04 4.00 11.83
N ARG A 134 6.64 2.91 11.33
CA ARG A 134 7.50 2.90 10.14
C ARG A 134 6.61 2.71 8.91
N ILE A 135 5.87 3.78 8.64
CA ILE A 135 4.92 3.93 7.55
C ILE A 135 5.57 3.58 6.19
N ARG A 136 6.84 3.99 5.99
CA ARG A 136 7.65 3.60 4.82
C ARG A 136 8.66 2.51 5.17
N LYS A 137 8.78 1.53 4.28
CA LYS A 137 9.78 0.46 4.36
C LYS A 137 10.87 0.69 3.32
N ILE A 138 12.13 0.63 3.76
CA ILE A 138 13.30 0.83 2.91
C ILE A 138 14.17 -0.43 2.93
N PHE A 139 14.59 -0.88 1.76
CA PHE A 139 15.52 -1.99 1.59
C PHE A 139 16.82 -1.50 0.97
N ALA A 140 17.93 -1.69 1.68
CA ALA A 140 19.25 -1.34 1.18
C ALA A 140 19.83 -2.48 0.31
N VAL A 141 20.39 -2.12 -0.84
CA VAL A 141 21.01 -3.10 -1.76
C VAL A 141 22.53 -2.92 -1.76
N ASP A 142 23.22 -3.36 -0.71
CA ASP A 142 24.68 -3.21 -0.60
C ASP A 142 25.49 -4.30 -1.35
N SER A 143 24.83 -5.39 -1.70
CA SER A 143 25.46 -6.61 -2.18
C SER A 143 24.52 -7.45 -3.03
N PRO A 144 25.03 -8.42 -3.80
CA PRO A 144 24.19 -9.33 -4.55
C PRO A 144 23.30 -10.21 -3.68
N LYS A 145 23.77 -10.58 -2.48
CA LYS A 145 22.97 -11.33 -1.51
C LYS A 145 21.82 -10.46 -0.98
N ALA A 146 22.10 -9.19 -0.66
CA ALA A 146 21.06 -8.25 -0.24
C ALA A 146 20.04 -7.98 -1.35
N LEU A 147 20.47 -7.87 -2.61
CA LEU A 147 19.55 -7.73 -3.75
C LEU A 147 18.57 -8.91 -3.82
N LYS A 148 19.07 -10.15 -3.81
CA LYS A 148 18.24 -11.35 -3.87
C LYS A 148 17.31 -11.45 -2.66
N ALA A 149 17.84 -11.20 -1.45
CA ALA A 149 17.03 -11.21 -0.23
C ALA A 149 15.91 -10.14 -0.27
N ALA A 150 16.20 -8.93 -0.76
CA ALA A 150 15.19 -7.87 -0.92
C ALA A 150 14.14 -8.27 -1.96
N MET A 151 14.53 -8.83 -3.11
CA MET A 151 13.60 -9.33 -4.13
C MET A 151 12.70 -10.43 -3.57
N ASP A 152 13.27 -11.45 -2.92
CA ASP A 152 12.51 -12.57 -2.35
C ASP A 152 11.55 -12.08 -1.27
N TYR A 153 11.98 -11.15 -0.42
CA TYR A 153 11.14 -10.58 0.63
C TYR A 153 9.98 -9.75 0.05
N LEU A 154 10.23 -8.92 -0.96
CA LEU A 154 9.21 -8.14 -1.65
C LEU A 154 8.19 -9.05 -2.37
N ILE A 155 8.63 -10.15 -2.97
CA ILE A 155 7.73 -11.08 -3.66
C ILE A 155 6.93 -11.90 -2.64
N GLN A 156 7.58 -12.47 -1.62
CA GLN A 156 6.94 -13.43 -0.71
C GLN A 156 6.13 -12.76 0.40
N THR A 157 6.62 -11.66 0.97
CA THR A 157 6.00 -11.00 2.13
C THR A 157 5.05 -9.90 1.71
N TYR A 158 5.40 -9.14 0.67
CA TYR A 158 4.55 -8.07 0.13
C TYR A 158 3.72 -8.51 -1.06
N ASP A 159 3.80 -9.77 -1.50
CA ASP A 159 3.03 -10.28 -2.63
C ASP A 159 3.18 -9.33 -3.84
N LEU A 160 4.41 -8.90 -4.18
CA LEU A 160 4.64 -7.99 -5.30
C LEU A 160 4.89 -8.76 -6.60
N PRO A 161 4.32 -8.33 -7.75
CA PRO A 161 4.68 -8.90 -9.04
C PRO A 161 6.16 -8.59 -9.35
N VAL A 162 6.87 -9.53 -9.99
CA VAL A 162 8.29 -9.38 -10.35
C VAL A 162 8.54 -8.09 -11.15
N ALA A 163 7.62 -7.71 -12.05
CA ALA A 163 7.71 -6.48 -12.81
C ALA A 163 7.69 -5.22 -11.93
N VAL A 164 6.90 -5.22 -10.85
CA VAL A 164 6.84 -4.11 -9.89
C VAL A 164 8.15 -4.02 -9.10
N VAL A 165 8.70 -5.16 -8.68
CA VAL A 165 10.01 -5.22 -8.00
C VAL A 165 11.13 -4.72 -8.90
N GLU A 166 11.14 -5.11 -10.18
CA GLU A 166 12.09 -4.59 -11.17
C GLU A 166 12.03 -3.07 -11.25
N LYS A 167 10.81 -2.52 -11.40
CA LYS A 167 10.57 -1.07 -11.53
C LYS A 167 11.01 -0.30 -10.30
N LEU A 168 10.71 -0.80 -9.11
CA LEU A 168 11.14 -0.19 -7.84
C LEU A 168 12.67 -0.04 -7.77
N ILE A 169 13.40 -1.09 -8.11
CA ILE A 169 14.87 -1.08 -8.07
C ILE A 169 15.44 -0.22 -9.20
N ARG A 170 14.86 -0.33 -10.41
CA ARG A 170 15.29 0.41 -11.59
C ARG A 170 15.14 1.91 -11.42
N ASN A 171 14.04 2.36 -10.82
CA ASN A 171 13.76 3.79 -10.65
C ASN A 171 14.73 4.42 -9.63
N GLU A 172 15.00 3.73 -8.52
CA GLU A 172 16.02 4.18 -7.57
C GLU A 172 17.44 4.15 -8.16
N LEU A 173 17.75 3.12 -8.97
CA LEU A 173 18.99 3.09 -9.73
C LEU A 173 19.09 4.30 -10.68
N ALA A 174 18.00 4.65 -11.35
CA ALA A 174 17.94 5.81 -12.23
C ALA A 174 18.20 7.12 -11.48
N VAL A 175 17.65 7.28 -10.28
CA VAL A 175 17.94 8.44 -9.42
C VAL A 175 19.44 8.56 -9.10
N GLN A 176 20.10 7.45 -8.79
CA GLN A 176 21.55 7.44 -8.51
C GLN A 176 22.38 7.75 -9.76
N VAL A 177 21.97 7.25 -10.93
CA VAL A 177 22.62 7.55 -12.21
C VAL A 177 22.42 9.02 -12.60
N ASP A 178 21.21 9.56 -12.46
CA ASP A 178 20.87 10.96 -12.70
C ASP A 178 21.71 11.90 -11.82
N ALA A 179 21.86 11.56 -10.54
CA ALA A 179 22.67 12.33 -9.61
C ALA A 179 24.15 12.34 -10.02
N ALA A 180 24.67 11.19 -10.48
CA ALA A 180 26.04 11.06 -10.96
C ALA A 180 26.26 11.83 -12.26
N GLU A 181 25.33 11.73 -13.21
CA GLU A 181 25.35 12.45 -14.49
C GLU A 181 25.33 13.98 -14.31
N LYS A 182 24.56 14.46 -13.32
CA LYS A 182 24.58 15.89 -12.93
C LYS A 182 25.90 16.32 -12.30
N SER A 183 26.61 15.42 -11.63
CA SER A 183 27.90 15.71 -10.99
C SER A 183 29.11 15.59 -11.94
N GLY A 184 28.92 15.00 -13.12
CA GLY A 184 29.97 14.82 -14.12
C GLY A 184 29.60 13.79 -15.18
N ALA A 185 30.43 13.65 -16.21
CA ALA A 185 30.20 12.68 -17.27
C ALA A 185 30.19 11.25 -16.72
N LEU A 186 29.20 10.46 -17.14
CA LEU A 186 29.13 9.04 -16.83
C LEU A 186 30.27 8.29 -17.52
N ALA A 187 30.88 7.34 -16.81
CA ALA A 187 31.94 6.50 -17.35
C ALA A 187 31.44 5.41 -18.32
N VAL A 188 30.13 5.15 -18.31
CA VAL A 188 29.44 4.17 -19.15
C VAL A 188 28.13 4.79 -19.60
N ASP A 189 27.75 4.57 -20.85
CA ASP A 189 26.50 5.06 -21.39
C ASP A 189 25.30 4.59 -20.56
N ARG A 190 24.33 5.48 -20.41
CA ARG A 190 23.12 5.25 -19.63
C ARG A 190 22.38 3.99 -20.08
N SER A 191 22.24 3.77 -21.39
CA SER A 191 21.59 2.59 -21.97
C SER A 191 22.29 1.29 -21.56
N ASP A 192 23.63 1.28 -21.59
CA ASP A 192 24.44 0.11 -21.22
C ASP A 192 24.28 -0.25 -19.74
N LEU A 193 24.13 0.75 -18.87
CA LEU A 193 23.86 0.54 -17.45
C LEU A 193 22.50 -0.13 -17.21
N PHE A 194 21.43 0.35 -17.86
CA PHE A 194 20.09 -0.22 -17.68
C PHE A 194 19.95 -1.59 -18.34
N ASP A 195 20.58 -1.82 -19.49
CA ASP A 195 20.62 -3.14 -20.14
C ASP A 195 21.34 -4.16 -19.26
N GLU A 196 22.44 -3.77 -18.63
CA GLU A 196 23.17 -4.65 -17.73
C GLU A 196 22.43 -4.86 -16.41
N PHE A 197 21.75 -3.83 -15.88
CA PHE A 197 20.84 -4.00 -14.75
C PHE A 197 19.75 -5.06 -15.04
N LYS A 198 19.10 -4.99 -16.21
CA LYS A 198 18.06 -5.95 -16.60
C LYS A 198 18.59 -7.39 -16.61
N ARG A 199 19.82 -7.61 -17.07
CA ARG A 199 20.48 -8.93 -17.02
C ARG A 199 20.77 -9.39 -15.59
N ILE A 200 21.25 -8.48 -14.74
CA ILE A 200 21.49 -8.78 -13.32
C ILE A 200 20.17 -9.15 -12.64
N PHE A 201 19.12 -8.38 -12.86
CA PHE A 201 17.79 -8.61 -12.28
C PHE A 201 17.23 -9.96 -12.71
N ASN A 202 17.16 -10.23 -14.03
CA ASN A 202 16.62 -11.49 -14.56
C ASN A 202 17.35 -12.72 -14.01
N ARG A 203 18.68 -12.63 -13.85
CA ARG A 203 19.48 -13.70 -13.26
C ARG A 203 19.00 -14.06 -11.85
N TYR A 204 18.66 -13.08 -11.02
CA TYR A 204 18.20 -13.31 -9.64
C TYR A 204 16.69 -13.57 -9.53
N ALA A 205 15.90 -13.06 -10.48
CA ALA A 205 14.44 -13.24 -10.50
C ALA A 205 14.02 -14.64 -10.97
N TYR A 206 14.73 -15.20 -11.96
CA TYR A 206 14.35 -16.47 -12.60
C TYR A 206 15.33 -17.61 -12.30
N ASP A 207 16.26 -17.41 -11.36
CA ASP A 207 17.32 -18.35 -11.01
C ASP A 207 18.06 -18.92 -12.25
N GLU A 208 18.22 -18.09 -13.29
CA GLU A 208 18.99 -18.48 -14.47
C GLU A 208 20.44 -18.73 -14.06
N THR A 209 20.85 -20.01 -14.02
CA THR A 209 22.27 -20.36 -13.90
C THR A 209 23.05 -19.59 -14.95
N PRO A 210 24.17 -18.92 -14.60
CA PRO A 210 24.97 -18.26 -15.59
C PRO A 210 25.36 -19.31 -16.62
N VAL A 211 24.85 -19.18 -17.85
CA VAL A 211 25.49 -19.82 -18.99
C VAL A 211 26.92 -19.30 -18.92
N ARG A 212 27.87 -20.15 -18.50
CA ARG A 212 29.31 -19.86 -18.61
C ARG A 212 29.46 -19.19 -19.95
N PRO A 213 30.16 -18.06 -20.09
CA PRO A 213 30.28 -17.41 -21.38
C PRO A 213 30.97 -18.41 -22.33
N ARG A 214 30.19 -19.22 -23.04
CA ARG A 214 30.54 -19.65 -24.37
C ARG A 214 30.83 -18.33 -25.04
N ARG A 215 32.03 -18.19 -25.61
CA ARG A 215 32.38 -17.10 -26.52
C ARG A 215 31.39 -17.16 -27.68
N VAL A 216 30.17 -16.71 -27.44
CA VAL A 216 29.22 -16.37 -28.48
C VAL A 216 29.81 -15.07 -29.00
N VAL A 217 30.39 -15.16 -30.19
CA VAL A 217 30.78 -14.01 -30.98
C VAL A 217 29.51 -13.21 -31.20
N SER A 218 29.20 -12.29 -30.28
CA SER A 218 28.07 -11.40 -30.42
C SER A 218 28.40 -10.46 -31.57
N LYS A 219 27.60 -10.52 -32.63
CA LYS A 219 27.68 -9.55 -33.71
C LYS A 219 27.53 -8.13 -33.13
N GLN A 220 28.49 -7.30 -33.51
CA GLN A 220 28.63 -5.84 -33.38
C GLN A 220 27.47 -5.09 -32.70
N GLY A 221 27.75 -4.70 -31.46
CA GLY A 221 27.11 -3.67 -30.65
C GLY A 221 27.91 -3.66 -29.35
N GLN A 222 28.85 -2.72 -29.21
CA GLN A 222 29.89 -2.72 -28.18
C GLN A 222 29.28 -2.77 -26.77
N LYS A 223 29.15 -3.95 -26.16
CA LYS A 223 28.88 -4.06 -24.73
C LYS A 223 30.07 -3.47 -23.98
N ASN A 224 29.86 -2.39 -23.23
CA ASN A 224 30.91 -1.86 -22.36
C ASN A 224 31.27 -2.92 -21.29
N PRO A 225 32.52 -3.43 -21.25
CA PRO A 225 32.92 -4.50 -20.32
C PRO A 225 32.86 -4.06 -18.85
N PHE A 226 32.79 -2.76 -18.58
CA PHE A 226 32.72 -2.19 -17.24
C PHE A 226 31.29 -1.90 -16.77
N ALA A 227 30.26 -2.01 -17.64
CA ALA A 227 28.88 -1.71 -17.30
C ALA A 227 28.43 -2.40 -16.01
N ARG A 228 28.76 -3.70 -15.87
CA ARG A 228 28.43 -4.48 -14.68
C ARG A 228 29.03 -3.92 -13.40
N LYS A 229 30.29 -3.48 -13.45
CA LYS A 229 30.99 -2.88 -12.30
C LYS A 229 30.31 -1.58 -11.88
N TYR A 230 29.95 -0.73 -12.83
CA TYR A 230 29.29 0.55 -12.56
C TYR A 230 27.85 0.37 -12.09
N VAL A 231 27.09 -0.58 -12.64
CA VAL A 231 25.76 -0.92 -12.12
C VAL A 231 25.84 -1.33 -10.64
N TRP A 232 26.79 -2.19 -10.25
CA TRP A 232 26.97 -2.54 -8.84
C TRP A 232 27.43 -1.36 -7.97
N HIS A 233 28.23 -0.44 -8.52
CA HIS A 233 28.60 0.78 -7.82
C HIS A 233 27.37 1.64 -7.46
N PHE A 234 26.43 1.79 -8.40
CA PHE A 234 25.19 2.53 -8.15
C PHE A 234 24.19 1.75 -7.30
N LEU A 235 24.02 0.45 -7.54
CA LEU A 235 23.12 -0.41 -6.74
C LEU A 235 23.47 -0.36 -5.25
N ARG A 236 24.76 -0.27 -4.88
CA ARG A 236 25.20 -0.09 -3.49
C ARG A 236 24.62 1.12 -2.77
N LYS A 237 24.18 2.12 -3.51
CA LYS A 237 23.57 3.35 -3.00
C LYS A 237 22.03 3.31 -3.08
N VAL A 238 21.47 2.32 -3.75
CA VAL A 238 20.02 2.17 -3.93
C VAL A 238 19.36 1.81 -2.60
N ARG A 239 18.32 2.58 -2.27
CA ARG A 239 17.42 2.37 -1.14
C ARG A 239 16.01 2.22 -1.69
N ILE A 240 15.54 0.99 -1.80
CA ILE A 240 14.23 0.70 -2.36
C ILE A 240 13.17 1.16 -1.36
N THR A 241 12.44 2.22 -1.67
CA THR A 241 11.32 2.69 -0.84
C THR A 241 10.04 2.04 -1.32
N LEU A 242 9.32 1.36 -0.42
CA LEU A 242 8.03 0.76 -0.74
C LEU A 242 6.93 1.84 -0.74
N PRO A 243 6.17 1.99 -1.84
CA PRO A 243 5.01 2.86 -1.87
C PRO A 243 3.91 2.39 -0.92
N ALA A 244 3.13 3.36 -0.40
CA ALA A 244 1.96 3.15 0.45
C ALA A 244 0.95 2.15 -0.13
N ASP A 245 0.81 2.12 -1.45
CA ASP A 245 -0.04 1.19 -2.20
C ASP A 245 0.18 -0.28 -1.84
N TYR A 246 1.38 -0.62 -1.39
CA TYR A 246 1.79 -1.98 -1.07
C TYR A 246 1.96 -2.24 0.42
N THR A 247 1.50 -1.33 1.29
CA THR A 247 1.60 -1.51 2.74
C THR A 247 0.92 -2.80 3.20
N THR A 248 1.51 -3.44 4.19
CA THR A 248 0.99 -4.66 4.81
C THR A 248 0.25 -4.37 6.12
N ASP A 249 0.33 -3.13 6.60
CA ASP A 249 -0.17 -2.70 7.90
C ASP A 249 -1.70 -2.80 7.98
N GLY A 250 -2.19 -3.59 8.93
CA GLY A 250 -3.60 -3.91 9.06
C GLY A 250 -4.45 -2.71 9.47
N ILE A 251 -3.91 -1.80 10.28
CA ILE A 251 -4.62 -0.60 10.72
C ILE A 251 -4.77 0.38 9.55
N ALA A 252 -3.72 0.60 8.76
CA ALA A 252 -3.77 1.40 7.55
C ALA A 252 -4.79 0.85 6.53
N HIS A 253 -4.85 -0.49 6.35
CA HIS A 253 -5.88 -1.11 5.51
C HIS A 253 -7.29 -0.91 6.04
N LEU A 254 -7.49 -1.07 7.36
CA LEU A 254 -8.78 -0.83 8.00
C LEU A 254 -9.27 0.60 7.73
N PHE A 255 -8.41 1.60 7.87
CA PHE A 255 -8.72 2.99 7.52
C PHE A 255 -9.12 3.14 6.05
N ARG A 256 -8.43 2.49 5.11
CA ARG A 256 -8.79 2.57 3.69
C ARG A 256 -10.21 2.05 3.42
N TYR A 257 -10.63 0.99 4.12
CA TYR A 257 -12.00 0.47 3.98
C TYR A 257 -13.04 1.33 4.69
N LEU A 258 -12.72 1.84 5.89
CA LEU A 258 -13.61 2.72 6.63
C LEU A 258 -13.78 4.05 5.93
N ASP A 259 -12.73 4.68 5.42
CA ASP A 259 -12.80 5.93 4.64
C ASP A 259 -13.73 5.76 3.45
N ALA A 260 -13.51 4.70 2.67
CA ALA A 260 -14.36 4.40 1.54
C ALA A 260 -15.82 4.14 1.93
N TRP A 261 -16.10 3.64 3.14
CA TRP A 261 -17.46 3.54 3.65
C TRP A 261 -18.03 4.89 4.11
N VAL A 262 -17.28 5.64 4.92
CA VAL A 262 -17.64 6.97 5.42
C VAL A 262 -17.97 7.89 4.23
N LEU A 263 -17.23 7.83 3.13
CA LEU A 263 -17.49 8.62 1.92
C LEU A 263 -18.81 8.30 1.23
N ASN A 264 -19.14 7.02 1.11
CA ASN A 264 -20.30 6.58 0.33
C ASN A 264 -21.57 6.47 1.18
N GLY A 265 -21.44 6.43 2.51
CA GLY A 265 -22.53 6.06 3.42
C GLY A 265 -22.82 7.06 4.54
N LEU A 266 -22.03 8.13 4.71
CA LEU A 266 -22.26 9.07 5.82
C LEU A 266 -23.41 10.04 5.52
N THR A 267 -24.62 9.63 5.87
CA THR A 267 -25.78 10.53 5.98
C THR A 267 -25.69 11.35 7.28
N PRO A 268 -26.43 12.47 7.42
CA PRO A 268 -26.52 13.20 8.69
C PRO A 268 -26.92 12.30 9.86
N GLU A 269 -27.89 11.40 9.64
CA GLU A 269 -28.34 10.42 10.63
C GLU A 269 -27.21 9.44 11.01
N ALA A 270 -26.41 8.97 10.04
CA ALA A 270 -25.27 8.11 10.32
C ALA A 270 -24.22 8.85 11.16
N ALA A 271 -23.96 10.13 10.86
CA ALA A 271 -23.01 10.96 11.60
C ALA A 271 -23.43 11.19 13.06
N GLU A 272 -24.72 11.43 13.30
CA GLU A 272 -25.29 11.55 14.66
C GLU A 272 -25.21 10.22 15.42
N ASN A 273 -25.57 9.11 14.77
CA ASN A 273 -25.47 7.78 15.37
C ASN A 273 -24.02 7.42 15.74
N ILE A 274 -23.05 7.73 14.89
CA ILE A 274 -21.62 7.53 15.20
C ILE A 274 -21.21 8.42 16.38
N GLN A 275 -21.66 9.67 16.43
CA GLN A 275 -21.38 10.58 17.55
C GLN A 275 -21.91 10.00 18.88
N LEU A 276 -23.12 9.45 18.90
CA LEU A 276 -23.71 8.81 20.10
C LEU A 276 -22.91 7.58 20.55
N ILE A 277 -22.51 6.71 19.61
CA ILE A 277 -21.67 5.54 19.90
C ILE A 277 -20.31 6.00 20.45
N PHE A 278 -19.70 6.99 19.81
CA PHE A 278 -18.43 7.56 20.21
C PHE A 278 -18.49 8.14 21.63
N GLU A 279 -19.52 8.92 21.95
CA GLU A 279 -19.73 9.46 23.30
C GLU A 279 -19.85 8.38 24.37
N THR A 280 -20.48 7.26 24.03
CA THR A 280 -20.62 6.12 24.93
C THR A 280 -19.26 5.49 25.23
N PHE A 281 -18.45 5.24 24.20
CA PHE A 281 -17.09 4.72 24.38
C PHE A 281 -16.17 5.72 25.09
N TRP A 282 -16.30 7.01 24.77
CA TRP A 282 -15.51 8.07 25.38
C TRP A 282 -15.77 8.15 26.89
N LYS A 283 -17.04 8.24 27.32
CA LYS A 283 -17.40 8.31 28.75
C LYS A 283 -17.01 7.05 29.52
N ALA A 284 -16.96 5.89 28.85
CA ALA A 284 -16.53 4.64 29.48
C ALA A 284 -15.01 4.60 29.71
N GLN A 285 -14.24 5.29 28.87
CA GLN A 285 -12.77 5.23 28.89
C GLN A 285 -12.11 6.45 29.57
N THR A 286 -12.76 7.61 29.57
CA THR A 286 -12.17 8.88 30.02
C THR A 286 -13.20 9.87 30.55
N ASP A 287 -12.82 10.65 31.56
CA ASP A 287 -13.64 11.73 32.16
C ASP A 287 -13.51 13.08 31.44
N ARG A 288 -12.77 13.12 30.33
CA ARG A 288 -12.47 14.36 29.58
C ARG A 288 -13.67 14.84 28.77
N PRO A 289 -13.75 16.14 28.41
CA PRO A 289 -14.83 16.63 27.55
C PRO A 289 -14.80 15.93 26.19
N VAL A 290 -15.97 15.47 25.75
CA VAL A 290 -16.18 14.79 24.47
C VAL A 290 -15.90 15.77 23.33
N ARG A 291 -15.14 15.34 22.32
CA ARG A 291 -14.94 16.07 21.06
C ARG A 291 -15.83 15.49 19.95
N HIS A 292 -15.89 16.18 18.81
CA HIS A 292 -16.53 15.60 17.62
C HIS A 292 -15.71 14.41 17.10
N TRP A 293 -16.38 13.28 16.84
CA TRP A 293 -15.73 12.06 16.41
C TRP A 293 -14.94 12.24 15.12
N GLN A 294 -15.38 13.11 14.19
CA GLN A 294 -14.69 13.35 12.92
C GLN A 294 -13.28 13.93 13.11
N ILE A 295 -13.10 14.79 14.12
CA ILE A 295 -11.79 15.39 14.42
C ILE A 295 -10.85 14.30 14.92
N LEU A 296 -11.32 13.49 15.87
CA LEU A 296 -10.50 12.44 16.45
C LEU A 296 -10.23 11.32 15.43
N TYR A 297 -11.21 10.94 14.61
CA TYR A 297 -11.05 9.98 13.52
C TYR A 297 -9.94 10.39 12.55
N ARG A 298 -9.86 11.67 12.18
CA ARG A 298 -8.78 12.19 11.33
C ARG A 298 -7.42 12.11 12.02
N ILE A 299 -7.36 12.41 13.32
CA ILE A 299 -6.11 12.31 14.10
C ILE A 299 -5.67 10.85 14.26
N GLU A 300 -6.61 9.95 14.58
CA GLU A 300 -6.40 8.50 14.67
C GLU A 300 -5.88 7.95 13.33
N ARG A 301 -6.48 8.39 12.20
CA ARG A 301 -5.99 8.07 10.86
C ARG A 301 -4.57 8.58 10.65
N THR A 302 -4.29 9.85 10.95
CA THR A 302 -2.95 10.47 10.82
C THR A 302 -1.89 9.82 11.72
N CYS A 303 -2.27 9.24 12.85
CA CYS A 303 -1.36 8.54 13.74
C CYS A 303 -1.30 7.03 13.46
N ASN A 304 -2.09 6.52 12.51
CA ASN A 304 -2.28 5.08 12.28
C ASN A 304 -2.63 4.32 13.57
N VAL A 305 -3.66 4.79 14.28
CA VAL A 305 -4.13 4.22 15.56
C VAL A 305 -5.58 3.78 15.42
N TYR A 306 -5.88 2.56 15.85
CA TYR A 306 -7.24 2.11 16.04
C TYR A 306 -7.75 2.59 17.41
N GLY A 307 -8.26 3.82 17.44
CA GLY A 307 -8.73 4.51 18.65
C GLY A 307 -10.25 4.50 18.81
N LEU A 308 -10.76 5.32 19.72
CA LEU A 308 -12.19 5.37 20.07
C LEU A 308 -13.09 5.82 18.91
N ALA A 309 -12.68 6.79 18.09
CA ALA A 309 -13.49 7.29 16.99
C ALA A 309 -13.61 6.28 15.86
N VAL A 310 -12.51 5.64 15.47
CA VAL A 310 -12.49 4.57 14.47
C VAL A 310 -13.29 3.37 14.96
N THR A 311 -13.19 3.07 16.25
CA THR A 311 -14.03 2.05 16.90
C THR A 311 -15.51 2.37 16.77
N ALA A 312 -15.92 3.62 16.99
CA ALA A 312 -17.31 4.05 16.84
C ALA A 312 -17.81 3.92 15.38
N VAL A 313 -16.98 4.30 14.41
CA VAL A 313 -17.29 4.12 12.97
C VAL A 313 -17.45 2.64 12.64
N LEU A 314 -16.53 1.77 13.10
CA LEU A 314 -16.63 0.33 12.87
C LEU A 314 -17.88 -0.26 13.53
N ALA A 315 -18.20 0.13 14.77
CA ALA A 315 -19.38 -0.34 15.49
C ALA A 315 -20.69 0.09 14.80
N HIS A 316 -20.72 1.29 14.22
CA HIS A 316 -21.86 1.71 13.40
C HIS A 316 -21.98 0.87 12.13
N TYR A 317 -20.88 0.66 11.39
CA TYR A 317 -20.87 -0.21 10.21
C TYR A 317 -21.34 -1.63 10.56
N GLN A 318 -20.84 -2.16 11.68
CA GLN A 318 -21.17 -3.48 12.18
C GLN A 318 -22.66 -3.62 12.47
N THR A 319 -23.25 -2.69 13.22
CA THR A 319 -24.66 -2.75 13.61
C THR A 319 -25.60 -2.51 12.44
N LYS A 320 -25.33 -1.52 11.58
CA LYS A 320 -26.24 -1.14 10.50
C LYS A 320 -26.10 -1.98 9.23
N ILE A 321 -24.91 -2.47 8.94
CA ILE A 321 -24.62 -3.13 7.65
C ILE A 321 -24.30 -4.59 7.83
N TYR A 322 -23.28 -4.92 8.64
CA TYR A 322 -22.84 -6.30 8.79
C TYR A 322 -23.93 -7.18 9.42
N MET A 323 -24.46 -6.78 10.57
CA MET A 323 -25.50 -7.54 11.27
C MET A 323 -26.78 -7.68 10.42
N HIS A 324 -27.22 -6.59 9.79
CA HIS A 324 -28.41 -6.60 8.94
C HIS A 324 -28.24 -7.57 7.74
N ARG A 325 -27.06 -7.58 7.10
CA ARG A 325 -26.76 -8.51 6.01
C ARG A 325 -26.64 -9.96 6.49
N ALA A 326 -26.07 -10.17 7.66
CA ALA A 326 -25.90 -11.51 8.22
C ALA A 326 -27.24 -12.13 8.67
N GLN A 327 -28.17 -11.31 9.18
CA GLN A 327 -29.53 -11.75 9.54
C GLN A 327 -30.40 -12.10 8.33
N ALA A 328 -30.08 -11.56 7.14
CA ALA A 328 -30.74 -11.93 5.89
C ALA A 328 -30.28 -13.30 5.34
N ALA A 329 -29.23 -13.90 5.92
CA ALA A 329 -28.81 -15.27 5.61
C ALA A 329 -29.56 -16.28 6.51
N PRO A 330 -29.96 -17.46 6.01
CA PRO A 330 -30.88 -18.39 6.68
C PRO A 330 -30.25 -19.20 7.85
N ALA A 331 -29.56 -18.54 8.77
CA ALA A 331 -28.79 -19.19 9.84
C ALA A 331 -29.31 -18.83 11.25
N GLY A 332 -30.50 -19.32 11.62
CA GLY A 332 -30.96 -19.43 13.01
C GLY A 332 -31.07 -18.13 13.85
N PRO A 333 -31.43 -18.23 15.14
CA PRO A 333 -31.68 -17.08 16.03
C PRO A 333 -30.41 -16.47 16.65
N TYR A 334 -29.22 -16.82 16.17
CA TYR A 334 -27.96 -16.43 16.81
C TYR A 334 -27.37 -15.15 16.18
N MET A 335 -26.82 -14.28 17.02
CA MET A 335 -26.08 -13.09 16.56
C MET A 335 -24.84 -13.52 15.74
N PRO A 336 -24.51 -12.83 14.64
CA PRO A 336 -23.38 -13.20 13.80
C PRO A 336 -22.04 -13.08 14.55
N VAL A 337 -21.03 -13.84 14.13
CA VAL A 337 -19.70 -13.75 14.73
C VAL A 337 -19.10 -12.37 14.43
N GLY A 338 -18.44 -11.74 15.41
CA GLY A 338 -18.01 -10.34 15.29
C GLY A 338 -19.12 -9.33 15.54
N HIS A 339 -20.16 -9.73 16.29
CA HIS A 339 -21.22 -8.82 16.73
C HIS A 339 -20.85 -7.97 17.97
N VAL A 340 -19.73 -8.25 18.64
CA VAL A 340 -19.26 -7.47 19.79
C VAL A 340 -18.73 -6.13 19.31
N PRO A 341 -19.26 -4.97 19.74
CA PRO A 341 -18.71 -3.67 19.39
C PRO A 341 -17.34 -3.47 20.03
N GLY A 342 -16.40 -2.85 19.31
CA GLY A 342 -15.06 -2.59 19.83
C GLY A 342 -13.98 -3.41 19.12
N PRO A 343 -13.94 -4.74 19.33
CA PRO A 343 -12.96 -5.59 18.68
C PRO A 343 -13.22 -5.78 17.18
N THR A 344 -12.16 -5.90 16.39
CA THR A 344 -12.30 -6.37 14.99
C THR A 344 -12.62 -7.86 14.93
N HIS A 345 -13.18 -8.31 13.80
CA HIS A 345 -13.39 -9.73 13.54
C HIS A 345 -13.19 -10.03 12.05
N PRO A 346 -12.55 -11.14 11.66
CA PRO A 346 -12.28 -11.44 10.25
C PRO A 346 -13.51 -11.35 9.36
N LEU A 347 -14.65 -11.93 9.76
CA LEU A 347 -15.87 -11.91 8.94
C LEU A 347 -16.45 -10.49 8.78
N LEU A 348 -16.31 -9.63 9.79
CA LEU A 348 -16.69 -8.22 9.72
C LEU A 348 -15.77 -7.46 8.75
N LEU A 349 -14.46 -7.69 8.85
CA LEU A 349 -13.47 -7.06 7.97
C LEU A 349 -13.63 -7.52 6.51
N LEU A 350 -13.91 -8.81 6.29
CA LEU A 350 -14.15 -9.37 4.97
C LEU A 350 -15.42 -8.80 4.31
N SER A 351 -16.45 -8.45 5.10
CA SER A 351 -17.66 -7.83 4.53
C SER A 351 -17.43 -6.39 4.03
N MET A 352 -16.35 -5.75 4.48
CA MET A 352 -15.95 -4.40 4.06
C MET A 352 -15.14 -4.38 2.76
N VAL A 353 -14.72 -5.54 2.25
CA VAL A 353 -13.89 -5.63 1.06
C VAL A 353 -14.58 -5.01 -0.16
N GLN A 354 -13.83 -4.14 -0.86
CA GLN A 354 -14.28 -3.40 -2.03
C GLN A 354 -13.56 -3.85 -3.29
N PRO A 355 -14.23 -3.79 -4.46
CA PRO A 355 -13.62 -4.13 -5.73
C PRO A 355 -12.53 -3.13 -6.10
N VAL A 356 -11.47 -3.63 -6.74
CA VAL A 356 -10.54 -2.82 -7.53
C VAL A 356 -10.76 -3.16 -9.00
N ILE A 357 -10.80 -2.16 -9.86
CA ILE A 357 -11.05 -2.34 -11.29
C ILE A 357 -9.84 -1.84 -12.06
N GLY A 358 -9.27 -2.71 -12.90
CA GLY A 358 -8.25 -2.37 -13.89
C GLY A 358 -8.80 -2.55 -15.30
N GLN A 359 -8.50 -1.61 -16.18
CA GLN A 359 -8.96 -1.66 -17.57
C GLN A 359 -7.87 -1.20 -18.53
N GLY A 360 -7.70 -1.97 -19.59
CA GLY A 360 -6.98 -1.62 -20.81
C GLY A 360 -7.86 -0.81 -21.76
N ARG A 361 -7.26 0.14 -22.48
CA ARG A 361 -7.95 1.15 -23.31
C ARG A 361 -8.83 2.12 -22.51
N TRP A 362 -8.37 2.55 -21.34
CA TRP A 362 -9.01 3.63 -20.57
C TRP A 362 -9.11 4.93 -21.40
N ALA A 363 -8.14 5.18 -22.30
CA ALA A 363 -8.07 6.39 -23.12
C ALA A 363 -9.08 6.49 -24.27
N LEU A 364 -9.82 5.42 -24.60
CA LEU A 364 -10.73 5.43 -25.76
C LEU A 364 -12.20 5.68 -25.40
N GLN A 365 -12.55 5.77 -24.11
CA GLN A 365 -13.89 6.22 -23.66
C GLN A 365 -13.89 7.64 -23.07
N SER A 366 -12.71 8.17 -22.73
CA SER A 366 -12.49 9.61 -22.50
C SER A 366 -11.05 9.95 -22.91
N ALA A 367 -10.86 10.99 -23.73
CA ALA A 367 -9.57 11.31 -24.32
C ALA A 367 -8.53 11.66 -23.23
N ILE A 368 -7.64 10.73 -22.92
CA ILE A 368 -6.44 11.01 -22.13
C ILE A 368 -5.46 11.71 -23.07
N SER A 369 -5.23 13.00 -22.86
CA SER A 369 -4.18 13.77 -23.54
C SER A 369 -2.92 13.79 -22.69
N VAL A 370 -1.79 14.27 -23.24
CA VAL A 370 -0.57 14.57 -22.47
C VAL A 370 -0.86 15.49 -21.26
N ARG A 371 -1.97 16.25 -21.28
CA ARG A 371 -2.39 17.09 -20.15
C ARG A 371 -3.15 16.34 -19.05
N ASN A 372 -3.68 15.15 -19.31
CA ASN A 372 -4.54 14.38 -18.40
C ASN A 372 -3.96 12.98 -18.05
N ALA A 373 -2.77 12.66 -18.55
CA ALA A 373 -1.96 11.48 -18.20
C ALA A 373 -0.91 11.89 -17.16
#